data_AF-A0A820XVE2-F1
#
_entry.id   AF-A0A820XVE2-F1
#
_cell.length_a   1.000
_cell.length_b   1.000
_cell.length_c   1.000
_cell.angle_alpha   90.00
_cell.angle_beta   90.00
_cell.angle_gamma   90.00
#
_symmetry.space_group_name_H-M   'P 1'
#
loop_
_entity.id
_entity.type
_entity.pdbx_description
1 polymer ?
#
loop_
_entity_poly.entity_id
_entity_poly.type
_entity_poly.pdbx_seq_one_letter_code
_entity_poly.pdbx_strand_id
1 'polypeptide(L)' 'MAFVKVVKNKAYFKRYQVKSKRRRQGKTDFYARHALIHQDKNKYNTPKYRLIV' A
#
# COMPACT_ATOMS: atom_id res chain seq x y z
N MET A 1 3.40 2.31 40.01
CA MET A 1 2.92 2.74 38.68
C MET A 1 4.10 3.29 37.90
N ALA A 2 4.63 2.54 36.93
CA ALA A 2 5.83 2.95 36.20
C ALA A 2 5.49 4.10 35.23
N PHE A 3 6.31 5.17 35.24
CA PHE A 3 6.21 6.26 34.25
C PHE A 3 6.66 5.73 32.89
N VAL A 4 5.71 5.50 31.98
CA VAL A 4 6.00 5.06 30.61
C VAL A 4 5.90 6.25 29.66
N LYS A 5 6.96 6.49 28.88
CA LYS A 5 6.99 7.55 27.87
C LYS A 5 5.97 7.29 26.76
N VAL A 6 5.12 8.28 26.48
CA VAL A 6 4.18 8.23 25.34
C VAL A 6 4.93 8.46 24.03
N VAL A 7 5.15 7.38 23.27
CA VAL A 7 5.83 7.41 21.97
C VAL A 7 4.91 7.94 20.86
N LYS A 8 3.63 7.55 20.85
CA LYS A 8 2.63 8.01 19.87
C LYS A 8 2.02 9.35 20.28
N ASN A 9 2.85 10.38 20.36
CA ASN A 9 2.45 11.75 20.73
C ASN A 9 2.06 12.59 19.50
N LYS A 10 1.65 13.85 19.71
CA LYS A 10 1.26 14.77 18.63
C LYS A 10 2.37 14.98 17.60
N ALA A 11 3.64 15.01 18.01
CA ALA A 11 4.78 15.17 17.11
C ALA A 11 5.01 13.93 16.22
N TYR A 12 4.76 12.73 16.74
CA TYR A 12 4.80 11.49 15.96
C TYR A 12 3.79 11.53 14.80
N PHE A 13 2.53 11.86 15.08
CA PHE A 13 1.49 11.88 14.05
C PHE A 13 1.68 12.95 12.99
N LYS A 14 2.36 14.07 13.32
CA LYS A 14 2.75 15.09 12.32
C LYS A 14 3.69 14.55 11.23
N ARG A 15 4.45 13.48 11.51
CA ARG A 15 5.45 12.90 10.59
C ARG A 15 5.04 11.53 10.04
N TYR A 16 3.95 10.96 10.55
CA TYR A 16 3.58 9.60 10.21
C TYR A 16 2.98 9.53 8.81
N GLN A 17 3.68 8.88 7.88
CA GLN A 17 3.17 8.63 6.54
C GLN A 17 2.35 7.34 6.51
N VAL A 18 1.06 7.48 6.22
CA VAL A 18 0.15 6.34 6.10
C VAL A 18 0.40 5.55 4.82
N LYS A 19 0.24 4.23 4.89
CA LYS A 19 0.20 3.37 3.69
C LYS A 19 -1.12 3.55 2.95
N SER A 20 -1.17 3.17 1.67
CA SER A 20 -2.36 3.24 0.81
C SER A 20 -3.58 2.55 1.43
N LYS A 21 -4.79 3.07 1.15
CA LYS A 21 -6.07 2.62 1.77
C LYS A 21 -6.23 1.10 1.82
N ARG A 22 -6.06 0.39 0.70
CA ARG A 22 -6.23 -1.07 0.62
C ARG A 22 -5.15 -1.86 1.35
N ARG A 23 -3.94 -1.30 1.53
CA ARG A 23 -2.89 -1.92 2.35
C ARG A 23 -3.20 -1.78 3.83
N ARG A 24 -3.75 -0.64 4.27
CA ARG A 24 -4.26 -0.47 5.64
C ARG A 24 -5.45 -1.37 5.96
N GLN A 25 -6.30 -1.64 4.97
CA GLN A 25 -7.40 -2.60 5.09
C GLN A 25 -6.95 -4.07 4.96
N GLY A 26 -5.67 -4.35 4.65
CA GLY A 26 -5.18 -5.72 4.43
C GLY A 26 -5.69 -6.42 3.17
N LYS A 27 -6.42 -5.71 2.28
CA LYS A 27 -7.13 -6.32 1.12
C LYS A 27 -6.28 -6.48 -0.14
N THR A 28 -5.10 -5.89 -0.17
CA THR A 28 -4.27 -5.87 -1.38
C THR A 28 -2.81 -5.84 -1.05
N ASP A 29 -2.11 -6.84 -1.56
CA ASP A 29 -0.68 -6.73 -1.74
C ASP A 29 -0.36 -5.94 -3.02
N PHE A 30 0.30 -4.81 -2.86
CA PHE A 30 0.69 -3.94 -3.97
C PHE A 30 1.92 -4.44 -4.73
N TYR A 31 2.77 -5.26 -4.11
CA TYR A 31 3.97 -5.78 -4.79
C TYR A 31 3.57 -6.78 -5.89
N ALA A 32 2.79 -7.81 -5.54
CA ALA A 32 2.25 -8.75 -6.52
C ALA A 32 1.34 -8.05 -7.55
N ARG A 33 0.47 -7.12 -7.12
CA ARG A 33 -0.43 -6.38 -8.01
C ARG A 33 0.32 -5.58 -9.09
N HIS A 34 1.47 -5.00 -8.75
CA HIS A 34 2.28 -4.23 -9.71
C HIS A 34 2.73 -5.12 -10.87
N ALA A 35 3.30 -6.29 -10.58
CA ALA A 35 3.72 -7.25 -11.61
C ALA A 35 2.55 -7.77 -12.47
N LEU A 36 1.38 -7.98 -11.85
CA LEU A 36 0.19 -8.48 -12.56
C LEU A 36 -0.38 -7.45 -13.54
N ILE A 37 -0.44 -6.17 -13.15
CA ILE A 37 -1.07 -5.10 -13.95
C ILE A 37 -0.12 -4.50 -14.96
N HIS A 38 1.17 -4.41 -14.65
CA HIS A 38 2.14 -3.77 -15.53
C HIS A 38 2.17 -4.47 -16.89
N GLN A 39 2.04 -3.68 -17.96
CA GLN A 39 2.13 -4.15 -19.32
C GLN A 39 3.31 -3.49 -20.02
N ASP A 40 3.95 -4.25 -20.89
CA ASP A 40 5.05 -3.74 -21.71
C ASP A 40 4.57 -2.59 -22.61
N LYS A 41 5.35 -1.51 -22.67
CA LYS A 41 4.99 -0.29 -23.40
C LYS A 41 4.86 -0.51 -24.90
N ASN A 42 5.57 -1.49 -25.45
CA ASN A 42 5.52 -1.87 -26.86
C ASN A 42 4.18 -2.53 -27.27
N LYS A 43 3.32 -2.89 -26.30
CA LYS A 43 1.98 -3.42 -26.56
C LYS A 43 0.89 -2.34 -26.59
N TYR A 44 1.28 -1.07 -26.46
CA TYR A 44 0.42 0.10 -26.58
C TYR A 44 -0.90 -0.07 -25.81
N ASN A 45 -2.05 0.08 -26.50
CA ASN A 45 -3.38 0.09 -25.90
C ASN A 45 -4.04 -1.29 -25.80
N THR A 46 -3.29 -2.39 -26.01
CA THR A 46 -3.85 -3.72 -25.80
C THR A 46 -4.22 -3.93 -24.33
N PRO A 47 -5.40 -4.48 -23.99
CA PRO A 47 -5.80 -4.67 -22.60
C PRO A 47 -5.12 -5.90 -21.98
N LYS A 48 -4.62 -5.76 -20.74
CA LYS A 48 -4.13 -6.88 -19.91
C LYS A 48 -5.24 -7.38 -18.98
N TYR A 49 -5.86 -8.51 -19.31
CA TYR A 49 -6.84 -9.16 -18.45
C TYR A 49 -6.15 -9.98 -17.35
N ARG A 50 -6.76 -10.03 -16.16
CA ARG A 50 -6.35 -10.93 -15.08
C ARG A 50 -7.58 -11.61 -14.50
N LEU A 51 -7.46 -12.88 -14.16
CA LEU A 51 -8.45 -13.57 -13.36
C LEU A 51 -8.21 -13.27 -11.88
N ILE A 52 -9.26 -12.87 -11.17
CA ILE A 52 -9.24 -12.69 -9.72
C ILE A 52 -10.02 -13.87 -9.15
N VAL A 53 -9.37 -14.66 -8.29
CA VAL A 53 -9.97 -15.78 -7.56
C VAL A 53 -10.40 -15.30 -6.17
#